data_AF-A0A7S2PUX9-F1
#
_entry.id   AF-A0A7S2PUX9-F1
#
_cell.length_a   1.000
_cell.length_b   1.000
_cell.length_c   1.000
_cell.angle_alpha   90.00
_cell.angle_beta   90.00
_cell.angle_gamma   90.00
#
_symmetry.space_group_name_H-M   'P 1'
#
loop_
_entity.id
_entity.type
_entity.pdbx_description
1 polymer ?
#
loop_
_entity_poly.entity_id
_entity_poly.type
_entity_poly.pdbx_seq_one_letter_code
_entity_poly.pdbx_strand_id
1 'polypeptide(L)'
;GDVRKARRLISASHRWLDRDTCDVQTPAFPMGLHLGTMRRILNTHFGPTRAEQPSFARRLRHAIVRRAVGGWDAVVFYDFAGLPQVPRSEDEDAAFRRCLPHMGMLYSMFPTMVLHEVTLGTHGFLESGWCFCEFQTAKLGKQLSTYSRDAIDALSQESDVWSCSTLLARYSSGGDDCTEEDFISQVQAELEQKHFLNPTDTEEVRRIISAFALKRVMLDAIEGGSMEQLRSAV
;
A
#
# COMPACT_ATOMS: atom_id res chain seq x y z
N GLY A 1 -14.14 -5.30 16.52
CA GLY A 1 -15.37 -4.52 16.29
C GLY A 1 -16.33 -5.30 15.40
N ASP A 2 -17.56 -4.82 15.19
CA ASP A 2 -18.50 -5.42 14.22
C ASP A 2 -18.18 -4.89 12.82
N VAL A 3 -17.63 -5.74 11.94
CA VAL A 3 -17.24 -5.37 10.57
C VAL A 3 -18.41 -4.78 9.78
N ARG A 4 -19.65 -5.22 10.05
CA ARG A 4 -20.85 -4.73 9.35
C ARG A 4 -21.19 -3.27 9.67
N LYS A 5 -20.60 -2.72 10.73
CA LYS A 5 -20.79 -1.34 11.16
C LYS A 5 -19.61 -0.44 10.81
N ALA A 6 -18.57 -1.00 10.21
CA ALA A 6 -17.38 -0.24 9.83
C ALA A 6 -17.70 0.75 8.71
N ARG A 7 -17.26 2.00 8.89
CA ARG A 7 -17.36 3.08 7.90
C ARG A 7 -16.12 3.20 7.01
N ARG A 8 -15.03 2.55 7.43
CA ARG A 8 -13.74 2.57 6.77
C ARG A 8 -13.18 1.15 6.73
N LEU A 9 -12.73 0.75 5.56
CA LEU A 9 -11.82 -0.37 5.36
C LEU A 9 -10.45 0.23 5.04
N ILE A 10 -9.42 -0.18 5.76
CA ILE A 10 -8.04 0.28 5.60
C ILE A 10 -7.20 -0.95 5.31
N SER A 11 -6.48 -0.96 4.20
CA SER A 11 -5.52 -2.02 3.89
C SER A 11 -4.20 -1.70 4.58
N ALA A 12 -3.65 -2.63 5.37
CA ALA A 12 -2.33 -2.48 5.97
C ALA A 12 -1.30 -3.20 5.09
N SER A 13 -0.32 -2.47 4.58
CA SER A 13 0.84 -3.01 3.88
C SER A 13 2.03 -3.01 4.83
N HIS A 14 2.67 -4.15 5.02
CA HIS A 14 3.72 -4.34 6.02
C HIS A 14 4.65 -5.48 5.63
N ARG A 15 5.84 -5.52 6.24
CA ARG A 15 6.81 -6.61 6.06
C ARG A 15 6.81 -7.51 7.29
N TRP A 16 6.44 -8.79 7.14
CA TRP A 16 6.57 -9.80 8.21
C TRP A 16 7.56 -10.90 7.84
N LEU A 17 8.44 -11.25 8.78
CA LEU A 17 9.41 -12.34 8.60
C LEU A 17 8.69 -13.70 8.51
N ASP A 18 8.00 -14.08 9.58
CA ASP A 18 7.20 -15.30 9.64
C ASP A 18 6.04 -15.16 10.64
N ARG A 19 5.19 -16.19 10.71
CA ARG A 19 3.97 -16.23 11.52
C ARG A 19 4.25 -16.36 13.01
N ASP A 20 5.38 -16.97 13.35
CA ASP A 20 5.81 -17.30 14.71
C ASP A 20 6.60 -16.13 15.31
N THR A 21 7.15 -15.26 14.47
CA THR A 21 7.86 -14.01 14.85
C THR A 21 7.07 -12.75 14.55
N CYS A 22 5.79 -12.88 14.19
CA CYS A 22 4.92 -11.75 13.89
C CYS A 22 4.77 -10.84 15.11
N ASP A 23 5.30 -9.64 14.99
CA ASP A 23 5.16 -8.54 15.94
C ASP A 23 5.53 -8.88 17.39
N VAL A 24 6.59 -9.69 17.55
CA VAL A 24 7.11 -10.13 18.84
C VAL A 24 7.41 -8.95 19.75
N GLN A 25 6.96 -9.05 21.01
CA GLN A 25 7.24 -8.05 22.01
C GLN A 25 8.74 -8.03 22.35
N THR A 26 9.33 -6.85 22.31
CA THR A 26 10.71 -6.61 22.73
C THR A 26 10.74 -5.52 23.79
N PRO A 27 11.84 -5.36 24.55
CA PRO A 27 11.96 -4.23 25.47
C PRO A 27 11.76 -2.86 24.80
N ALA A 28 12.17 -2.72 23.53
CA ALA A 28 11.95 -1.50 22.75
C ALA A 28 10.51 -1.36 22.23
N PHE A 29 9.86 -2.49 21.92
CA PHE A 29 8.50 -2.55 21.38
C PHE A 29 7.64 -3.51 22.23
N PRO A 30 7.19 -3.09 23.43
CA PRO A 30 6.46 -3.96 24.35
C PRO A 30 5.07 -4.38 23.84
N MET A 31 4.58 -3.73 22.78
CA MET A 31 3.32 -4.06 22.11
C MET A 31 3.53 -4.74 20.75
N GLY A 32 4.77 -4.98 20.35
CA GLY A 32 5.13 -5.22 18.96
C GLY A 32 5.38 -3.92 18.20
N LEU A 33 6.27 -3.98 17.19
CA LEU A 33 6.65 -2.88 16.32
C LEU A 33 5.47 -2.41 15.45
N HIS A 34 4.87 -3.31 14.68
CA HIS A 34 3.81 -3.00 13.71
C HIS A 34 2.48 -2.65 14.37
N LEU A 35 2.06 -3.37 15.41
CA LEU A 35 0.86 -3.01 16.17
C LEU A 35 1.05 -1.67 16.89
N GLY A 36 2.25 -1.43 17.42
CA GLY A 36 2.63 -0.14 18.01
C GLY A 36 2.54 1.00 17.00
N THR A 37 3.15 0.84 15.82
CA THR A 37 3.12 1.81 14.73
C THR A 37 1.70 2.02 14.19
N MET A 38 0.95 0.96 13.89
CA MET A 38 -0.43 1.06 13.43
C MET A 38 -1.26 1.84 14.45
N ARG A 39 -1.18 1.48 15.75
CA ARG A 39 -1.93 2.16 16.80
C ARG A 39 -1.57 3.64 16.86
N ARG A 40 -0.28 3.99 16.70
CA ARG A 40 0.17 5.38 16.62
C ARG A 40 -0.49 6.11 15.44
N ILE A 41 -0.43 5.54 14.23
CA ILE A 41 -1.04 6.12 13.03
C ILE A 41 -2.55 6.28 13.22
N LEU A 42 -3.25 5.22 13.59
CA LEU A 42 -4.70 5.25 13.80
C LEU A 42 -5.10 6.27 14.87
N ASN A 43 -4.33 6.43 15.94
CA ASN A 43 -4.63 7.43 16.97
C ASN A 43 -4.51 8.87 16.46
N THR A 44 -3.70 9.15 15.44
CA THR A 44 -3.65 10.45 14.78
C THR A 44 -4.96 10.80 14.06
N HIS A 45 -5.68 9.79 13.55
CA HIS A 45 -6.92 9.99 12.78
C HIS A 45 -8.19 9.74 13.60
N PHE A 46 -8.18 8.75 14.48
CA PHE A 46 -9.33 8.26 15.22
C PHE A 46 -9.24 8.48 16.73
N GLY A 47 -8.04 8.77 17.27
CA GLY A 47 -7.84 8.97 18.70
C GLY A 47 -8.62 10.18 19.21
N PRO A 48 -9.05 10.20 20.50
CA PRO A 48 -9.64 11.38 21.12
C PRO A 48 -8.62 12.54 21.02
N THR A 49 -9.04 13.67 20.48
CA THR A 49 -8.15 14.77 20.05
C THR A 49 -7.24 15.14 21.21
N ARG A 50 -5.93 15.06 21.01
CA ARG A 50 -5.01 15.87 21.80
C ARG A 50 -5.39 17.34 21.63
N ALA A 51 -5.42 18.01 22.77
CA ALA A 51 -5.91 19.36 22.99
C ALA A 51 -4.94 20.41 22.44
N GLU A 52 -4.83 20.53 21.13
CA GLU A 52 -4.33 21.75 20.50
C GLU A 52 -5.52 22.45 19.85
N GLN A 53 -5.88 23.60 20.41
CA GLN A 53 -7.17 24.25 20.24
C GLN A 53 -7.58 24.38 18.77
N PRO A 54 -8.52 23.55 18.27
CA PRO A 54 -9.08 23.77 16.96
C PRO A 54 -9.93 25.04 17.04
N SER A 55 -9.97 25.82 15.96
CA SER A 55 -10.95 26.90 15.81
C SER A 55 -12.36 26.37 16.11
N PHE A 56 -13.27 27.22 16.60
CA PHE A 56 -14.63 26.82 16.96
C PHE A 56 -15.34 26.06 15.82
N ALA A 57 -15.14 26.50 14.57
CA ALA A 57 -15.65 25.81 13.37
C ALA A 57 -15.08 24.38 13.21
N ARG A 58 -13.78 24.19 13.46
CA ARG A 58 -13.15 22.88 13.43
C ARG A 58 -13.64 22.02 14.60
N ARG A 59 -13.89 22.58 15.80
CA ARG A 59 -14.52 21.85 16.93
C ARG A 59 -15.94 21.43 16.62
N LEU A 60 -16.75 22.28 15.99
CA LEU A 60 -18.13 21.94 15.62
C LEU A 60 -18.15 20.85 14.54
N ARG A 61 -17.32 20.99 13.50
CA ARG A 61 -17.15 19.96 12.47
C ARG A 61 -16.62 18.66 13.07
N HIS A 62 -15.62 18.73 13.97
CA HIS A 62 -15.13 17.55 14.70
C HIS A 62 -16.19 16.95 15.60
N ALA A 63 -17.01 17.75 16.29
CA ALA A 63 -18.05 17.24 17.19
C ALA A 63 -19.20 16.59 16.42
N ILE A 64 -19.56 17.12 15.25
CA ILE A 64 -20.55 16.54 14.34
C ILE A 64 -20.01 15.25 13.73
N VAL A 65 -18.77 15.26 13.23
CA VAL A 65 -18.12 14.07 12.65
C VAL A 65 -17.82 13.03 13.73
N ARG A 66 -17.37 13.42 14.94
CA ARG A 66 -17.06 12.49 16.04
C ARG A 66 -18.24 11.97 16.82
N ARG A 67 -19.35 12.71 16.94
CA ARG A 67 -20.59 12.10 17.44
C ARG A 67 -21.03 10.95 16.54
N ALA A 68 -20.56 10.92 15.29
CA ALA A 68 -20.77 9.82 14.37
C ALA A 68 -19.62 8.80 14.31
N VAL A 69 -18.52 8.99 15.06
CA VAL A 69 -17.36 8.09 15.11
C VAL A 69 -17.12 7.64 16.56
N GLY A 70 -17.93 6.67 17.00
CA GLY A 70 -17.55 5.81 18.11
C GLY A 70 -16.46 4.84 17.65
N GLY A 71 -15.63 4.31 18.55
CA GLY A 71 -14.44 3.48 18.25
C GLY A 71 -14.68 2.11 17.58
N TRP A 72 -15.62 2.03 16.64
CA TRP A 72 -16.11 0.83 15.98
C TRP A 72 -16.16 0.98 14.44
N ASP A 73 -15.60 2.06 13.89
CA ASP A 73 -15.83 2.51 12.51
C ASP A 73 -14.74 2.17 11.49
N ALA A 74 -13.60 1.62 11.91
CA ALA A 74 -12.53 1.22 11.01
C ALA A 74 -12.25 -0.28 11.15
N VAL A 75 -12.22 -0.96 10.00
CA VAL A 75 -11.67 -2.32 9.87
C VAL A 75 -10.34 -2.18 9.18
N VAL A 76 -9.30 -2.69 9.83
CA VAL A 76 -7.99 -2.82 9.22
C VAL A 76 -7.92 -4.22 8.64
N PHE A 77 -7.82 -4.29 7.32
CA PHE A 77 -7.48 -5.52 6.62
C PHE A 77 -5.97 -5.64 6.63
N TYR A 78 -5.49 -6.66 7.34
CA TYR A 78 -4.10 -7.10 7.26
C TYR A 78 -4.00 -8.08 6.10
N ASP A 79 -3.20 -7.74 5.11
CA ASP A 79 -3.09 -8.55 3.90
C ASP A 79 -2.21 -9.80 4.08
N PHE A 80 -2.30 -10.67 3.07
CA PHE A 80 -1.64 -11.95 2.89
C PHE A 80 -0.14 -11.90 2.57
N ALA A 81 0.52 -10.73 2.49
CA ALA A 81 1.97 -10.65 2.79
C ALA A 81 2.27 -10.84 4.29
N GLY A 82 1.21 -10.94 5.09
CA GLY A 82 1.21 -11.50 6.43
C GLY A 82 1.11 -13.03 6.52
N LEU A 83 1.14 -13.76 5.40
CA LEU A 83 1.56 -15.16 5.44
C LEU A 83 3.05 -15.23 5.75
N PRO A 84 3.49 -16.24 6.50
CA PRO A 84 4.90 -16.38 6.79
C PRO A 84 5.68 -16.42 5.48
N GLN A 85 6.79 -15.68 5.40
CA GLN A 85 7.71 -15.79 4.27
C GLN A 85 8.63 -17.00 4.50
N VAL A 86 7.98 -18.09 4.88
CA VAL A 86 8.47 -19.45 4.92
C VAL A 86 7.78 -20.20 3.78
N PRO A 87 8.34 -21.33 3.32
CA PRO A 87 7.68 -22.14 2.30
C PRO A 87 6.24 -22.46 2.71
N ARG A 88 5.29 -22.08 1.84
CA ARG A 88 3.86 -22.37 2.02
C ARG A 88 3.63 -23.87 1.84
N SER A 89 2.73 -24.44 2.62
CA SER A 89 2.17 -25.77 2.30
C SER A 89 1.41 -25.72 0.97
N GLU A 90 1.17 -26.89 0.36
CA GLU A 90 0.44 -26.96 -0.92
C GLU A 90 -0.96 -26.33 -0.81
N ASP A 91 -1.68 -26.57 0.30
CA ASP A 91 -3.00 -25.99 0.54
C ASP A 91 -2.94 -24.46 0.71
N GLU A 92 -1.91 -23.95 1.41
CA GLU A 92 -1.69 -22.50 1.57
C GLU A 92 -1.33 -21.84 0.23
N ASP A 93 -0.49 -22.46 -0.59
CA ASP A 93 -0.15 -21.94 -1.92
C ASP A 93 -1.38 -21.94 -2.84
N ALA A 94 -2.18 -23.02 -2.85
CA ALA A 94 -3.40 -23.08 -3.63
C ALA A 94 -4.41 -22.01 -3.21
N ALA A 95 -4.59 -21.78 -1.90
CA ALA A 95 -5.44 -20.72 -1.39
C ALA A 95 -4.90 -19.33 -1.77
N PHE A 96 -3.59 -19.12 -1.65
CA PHE A 96 -2.93 -17.88 -2.03
C PHE A 96 -3.13 -17.58 -3.52
N ARG A 97 -2.82 -18.53 -4.41
CA ARG A 97 -2.95 -18.39 -5.87
C ARG A 97 -4.39 -18.10 -6.28
N ARG A 98 -5.38 -18.69 -5.60
CA ARG A 98 -6.81 -18.40 -5.81
C ARG A 98 -7.19 -16.97 -5.42
N CYS A 99 -6.61 -16.43 -4.35
CA CYS A 99 -6.92 -15.09 -3.85
C CYS A 99 -6.11 -13.98 -4.55
N LEU A 100 -4.92 -14.31 -5.09
CA LEU A 100 -3.97 -13.37 -5.65
C LEU A 100 -4.57 -12.38 -6.67
N PRO A 101 -5.45 -12.78 -7.61
CA PRO A 101 -6.06 -11.84 -8.56
C PRO A 101 -6.87 -10.71 -7.89
N HIS A 102 -7.34 -10.93 -6.66
CA HIS A 102 -8.14 -9.97 -5.89
C HIS A 102 -7.29 -9.09 -4.97
N MET A 103 -6.05 -9.47 -4.67
CA MET A 103 -5.22 -8.75 -3.69
C MET A 103 -4.87 -7.34 -4.16
N GLY A 104 -4.51 -7.16 -5.43
CA GLY A 104 -4.25 -5.83 -5.98
C GLY A 104 -5.47 -4.89 -5.95
N MET A 105 -6.69 -5.44 -5.95
CA MET A 105 -7.90 -4.62 -5.78
C MET A 105 -7.95 -3.98 -4.39
N LEU A 106 -7.48 -4.65 -3.34
CA LEU A 106 -7.53 -4.12 -1.99
C LEU A 106 -6.67 -2.86 -1.83
N TYR A 107 -5.48 -2.86 -2.42
CA TYR A 107 -4.57 -1.71 -2.36
C TYR A 107 -4.95 -0.58 -3.30
N SER A 108 -5.54 -0.91 -4.45
CA SER A 108 -5.95 0.11 -5.41
C SER A 108 -7.29 0.78 -5.08
N MET A 109 -8.17 0.12 -4.31
CA MET A 109 -9.52 0.61 -4.00
C MET A 109 -9.66 1.20 -2.61
N PHE A 110 -8.92 0.70 -1.63
CA PHE A 110 -9.06 1.14 -0.24
C PHE A 110 -7.84 1.91 0.24
N PRO A 111 -8.03 2.91 1.13
CA PRO A 111 -6.92 3.61 1.75
C PRO A 111 -5.90 2.63 2.34
N THR A 112 -4.64 2.83 1.97
CA THR A 112 -3.55 1.94 2.41
C THR A 112 -2.72 2.63 3.47
N MET A 113 -2.43 1.90 4.54
CA MET A 113 -1.55 2.26 5.65
C MET A 113 -0.26 1.43 5.53
N VAL A 114 0.85 2.10 5.26
CA VAL A 114 2.17 1.50 5.08
C VAL A 114 2.91 1.50 6.42
N LEU A 115 3.22 0.30 6.92
CA LEU A 115 4.04 0.06 8.10
C LEU A 115 5.45 -0.33 7.63
N HIS A 116 6.23 0.68 7.23
CA HIS A 116 7.54 0.49 6.59
C HIS A 116 8.66 0.09 7.55
N GLU A 117 8.46 0.26 8.85
CA GLU A 117 9.43 -0.14 9.87
C GLU A 117 9.63 -1.67 9.86
N VAL A 118 10.88 -2.13 9.93
CA VAL A 118 11.23 -3.55 9.95
C VAL A 118 12.05 -3.91 11.19
N THR A 119 11.96 -5.16 11.62
CA THR A 119 12.79 -5.71 12.71
C THR A 119 14.25 -5.85 12.27
N LEU A 120 15.18 -5.71 13.23
CA LEU A 120 16.61 -5.86 12.95
C LEU A 120 16.92 -7.21 12.28
N GLY A 121 17.76 -7.19 11.25
CA GLY A 121 18.11 -8.38 10.47
C GLY A 121 17.13 -8.71 9.34
N THR A 122 16.11 -7.87 9.12
CA THR A 122 15.22 -7.95 7.94
C THR A 122 15.64 -6.90 6.92
N HIS A 123 15.58 -7.24 5.64
CA HIS A 123 15.70 -6.27 4.55
C HIS A 123 14.58 -5.21 4.65
N GLY A 124 14.83 -4.03 4.09
CA GLY A 124 13.92 -2.90 4.13
C GLY A 124 12.56 -3.22 3.48
N PHE A 125 11.51 -2.47 3.87
CA PHE A 125 10.15 -2.69 3.37
C PHE A 125 10.09 -2.70 1.83
N LEU A 126 10.68 -1.71 1.15
CA LEU A 126 10.71 -1.64 -0.32
C LEU A 126 11.73 -2.57 -0.98
N GLU A 127 12.55 -3.26 -0.20
CA GLU A 127 13.44 -4.31 -0.72
C GLU A 127 12.68 -5.63 -0.89
N SER A 128 11.53 -5.82 -0.24
CA SER A 128 10.65 -6.96 -0.47
C SER A 128 9.79 -6.77 -1.72
N GLY A 129 9.79 -7.78 -2.60
CA GLY A 129 9.04 -7.71 -3.86
C GLY A 129 7.52 -7.58 -3.67
N TRP A 130 6.95 -8.29 -2.69
CA TRP A 130 5.53 -8.19 -2.37
C TRP A 130 5.16 -6.84 -1.74
N CYS A 131 5.89 -6.37 -0.73
CA CYS A 131 5.65 -5.05 -0.12
C CYS A 131 5.81 -3.91 -1.15
N PHE A 132 6.79 -4.04 -2.06
CA PHE A 132 6.93 -3.13 -3.20
C PHE A 132 5.69 -3.15 -4.11
N CYS A 133 5.18 -4.33 -4.46
CA CYS A 133 3.95 -4.49 -5.25
C CYS A 133 2.74 -3.78 -4.61
N GLU A 134 2.53 -4.00 -3.32
CA GLU A 134 1.45 -3.39 -2.54
C GLU A 134 1.56 -1.86 -2.54
N PHE A 135 2.77 -1.36 -2.25
CA PHE A 135 3.05 0.07 -2.25
C PHE A 135 2.80 0.71 -3.61
N GLN A 136 3.33 0.12 -4.70
CA GLN A 136 3.13 0.64 -6.05
C GLN A 136 1.66 0.59 -6.45
N THR A 137 0.96 -0.50 -6.15
CA THR A 137 -0.48 -0.64 -6.44
C THR A 137 -1.30 0.41 -5.69
N ALA A 138 -1.02 0.64 -4.40
CA ALA A 138 -1.67 1.68 -3.62
C ALA A 138 -1.33 3.09 -4.11
N LYS A 139 -0.09 3.32 -4.55
CA LYS A 139 0.36 4.59 -5.13
C LYS A 139 -0.37 4.89 -6.43
N LEU A 140 -0.42 3.93 -7.36
CA LEU A 140 -1.16 4.00 -8.62
C LEU A 140 -2.66 4.19 -8.37
N GLY A 141 -3.20 3.55 -7.33
CA GLY A 141 -4.58 3.75 -6.88
C GLY A 141 -4.86 5.08 -6.17
N LYS A 142 -3.85 5.93 -5.93
CA LYS A 142 -3.93 7.16 -5.11
C LYS A 142 -4.42 6.92 -3.67
N GLN A 143 -4.16 5.74 -3.11
CA GLN A 143 -4.68 5.30 -1.81
C GLN A 143 -3.75 5.55 -0.60
N LEU A 144 -2.54 6.06 -0.82
CA LEU A 144 -1.55 6.26 0.25
C LEU A 144 -1.72 7.58 1.05
N SER A 145 -2.52 8.52 0.54
CA SER A 145 -2.54 9.91 1.03
C SER A 145 -3.02 10.11 2.47
N THR A 146 -3.86 9.20 2.97
CA THR A 146 -4.54 9.38 4.27
C THR A 146 -3.71 8.86 5.43
N TYR A 147 -3.19 7.64 5.35
CA TYR A 147 -2.57 6.94 6.49
C TYR A 147 -1.07 6.68 6.32
N SER A 148 -0.50 7.03 5.16
CA SER A 148 0.88 6.66 4.81
C SER A 148 1.76 7.87 4.45
N ARG A 149 1.38 9.09 4.85
CA ARG A 149 2.16 10.29 4.51
C ARG A 149 3.59 10.22 5.06
N ASP A 150 3.73 9.97 6.36
CA ASP A 150 5.04 9.85 7.02
C ASP A 150 5.88 8.74 6.37
N ALA A 151 5.24 7.62 6.01
CA ALA A 151 5.92 6.52 5.33
C ALA A 151 6.36 6.90 3.91
N ILE A 152 5.52 7.62 3.14
CA ILE A 152 5.91 8.16 1.82
C ILE A 152 7.12 9.08 1.98
N ASP A 153 7.10 9.99 2.94
CA ASP A 153 8.17 10.96 3.15
C ASP A 153 9.49 10.26 3.53
N ALA A 154 9.43 9.26 4.42
CA ALA A 154 10.60 8.44 4.78
C ALA A 154 11.13 7.64 3.58
N LEU A 155 10.26 6.91 2.88
CA LEU A 155 10.65 6.07 1.75
C LEU A 155 11.14 6.89 0.55
N SER A 156 10.67 8.12 0.39
CA SER A 156 11.13 9.04 -0.67
C SER A 156 12.54 9.60 -0.38
N GLN A 157 12.97 9.62 0.88
CA GLN A 157 14.33 10.03 1.25
C GLN A 157 15.33 8.88 1.09
N GLU A 158 14.89 7.65 1.35
CA GLU A 158 15.75 6.45 1.32
C GLU A 158 16.02 5.93 -0.10
N SER A 159 15.24 6.36 -1.08
CA SER A 159 15.25 5.71 -2.38
C SER A 159 15.04 6.70 -3.53
N ASP A 160 15.91 6.61 -4.54
CA ASP A 160 15.70 7.20 -5.88
C ASP A 160 14.50 6.55 -6.63
N VAL A 161 13.69 5.72 -5.93
CA VAL A 161 12.51 4.96 -6.39
C VAL A 161 11.32 5.88 -6.72
N TRP A 162 11.55 7.18 -6.86
CA TRP A 162 10.61 8.12 -7.46
C TRP A 162 10.35 7.85 -8.97
N SER A 163 10.94 6.80 -9.53
CA SER A 163 10.90 6.44 -10.95
C SER A 163 9.50 6.13 -11.47
N CYS A 164 8.75 5.20 -10.87
CA CYS A 164 7.50 4.72 -11.45
C CYS A 164 6.41 5.80 -11.55
N SER A 165 6.32 6.71 -10.57
CA SER A 165 5.38 7.85 -10.66
C SER A 165 5.78 8.89 -11.69
N THR A 166 7.08 9.09 -11.85
CA THR A 166 7.62 10.04 -12.83
C THR A 166 7.40 9.50 -14.24
N LEU A 167 7.64 8.21 -14.45
CA LEU A 167 7.36 7.54 -15.71
C LEU A 167 5.88 7.56 -16.04
N LEU A 168 5.01 7.21 -15.09
CA LEU A 168 3.57 7.23 -15.34
C LEU A 168 3.08 8.65 -15.65
N ALA A 169 3.64 9.67 -14.98
CA ALA A 169 3.38 11.07 -15.30
C ALA A 169 3.90 11.44 -16.69
N ARG A 170 5.11 11.00 -17.09
CA ARG A 170 5.66 11.22 -18.44
C ARG A 170 4.82 10.57 -19.52
N TYR A 171 4.42 9.31 -19.30
CA TYR A 171 3.52 8.56 -20.16
C TYR A 171 2.17 9.26 -20.29
N SER A 172 1.55 9.66 -19.17
CA SER A 172 0.25 10.35 -19.15
C SER A 172 0.31 11.76 -19.74
N SER A 173 1.48 12.40 -19.76
CA SER A 173 1.67 13.73 -20.34
C SER A 173 1.79 13.71 -21.86
N GLY A 174 1.80 12.53 -22.50
CA GLY A 174 1.95 12.41 -23.95
C GLY A 174 3.29 12.91 -24.47
N GLY A 175 4.33 12.90 -23.62
CA GLY A 175 5.69 13.18 -24.08
C GLY A 175 6.18 12.01 -24.94
N ASP A 176 6.66 12.33 -26.15
CA ASP A 176 7.01 11.41 -27.24
C ASP A 176 8.08 10.33 -26.89
N ASP A 177 8.70 10.42 -25.71
CA ASP A 177 9.91 9.66 -25.34
C ASP A 177 9.70 8.52 -24.32
N CYS A 178 8.47 8.24 -23.87
CA CYS A 178 8.25 7.16 -22.89
C CYS A 178 7.13 6.22 -23.34
N THR A 179 7.55 5.04 -23.81
CA THR A 179 6.65 3.97 -24.26
C THR A 179 6.17 3.10 -23.08
N GLU A 180 5.14 2.29 -23.32
CA GLU A 180 4.72 1.26 -22.36
C GLU A 180 5.86 0.26 -22.09
N GLU A 181 6.65 -0.06 -23.11
CA GLU A 181 7.82 -0.94 -23.01
C GLU A 181 8.89 -0.36 -22.08
N ASP A 182 9.11 0.96 -22.10
CA ASP A 182 10.04 1.63 -21.18
C ASP A 182 9.56 1.52 -19.73
N PHE A 183 8.26 1.74 -19.50
CA PHE A 183 7.68 1.59 -18.17
C PHE A 183 7.81 0.16 -17.67
N ILE A 184 7.43 -0.83 -18.49
CA ILE A 184 7.54 -2.26 -18.14
C ILE A 184 8.99 -2.64 -17.87
N SER A 185 9.93 -2.18 -18.70
CA SER A 185 11.36 -2.45 -18.55
C SER A 185 11.91 -1.86 -17.26
N GLN A 186 11.47 -0.66 -16.87
CA GLN A 186 11.89 -0.05 -15.61
C GLN A 186 11.29 -0.76 -14.39
N VAL A 187 10.01 -1.12 -14.43
CA VAL A 187 9.40 -1.96 -13.39
C VAL A 187 10.16 -3.28 -13.26
N GLN A 188 10.48 -3.92 -14.39
CA GLN A 188 11.27 -5.16 -14.40
C GLN A 188 12.65 -4.98 -13.75
N ALA A 189 13.39 -3.93 -14.13
CA ALA A 189 14.70 -3.62 -13.56
C ALA A 189 14.62 -3.36 -12.05
N GLU A 190 13.57 -2.69 -11.58
CA GLU A 190 13.34 -2.52 -10.13
C GLU A 190 13.01 -3.85 -9.44
N LEU A 191 12.18 -4.70 -10.06
CA LEU A 191 11.79 -6.00 -9.50
C LEU A 191 12.94 -7.00 -9.39
N GLU A 192 13.90 -6.96 -10.33
CA GLU A 192 15.10 -7.81 -10.29
C GLU A 192 15.99 -7.56 -9.07
N GLN A 193 15.89 -6.37 -8.48
CA GLN A 193 16.63 -6.00 -7.27
C GLN A 193 15.87 -6.35 -5.98
N LYS A 194 14.64 -6.89 -6.08
CA LYS A 194 13.81 -7.18 -4.91
C LYS A 194 14.01 -8.60 -4.40
N HIS A 195 13.82 -8.74 -3.09
CA HIS A 195 13.81 -10.03 -2.43
C HIS A 195 12.45 -10.69 -2.58
N PHE A 196 12.46 -11.86 -3.23
CA PHE A 196 11.34 -12.78 -3.28
C PHE A 196 11.74 -14.08 -2.61
N LEU A 197 10.84 -14.64 -1.80
CA LEU A 197 11.03 -15.99 -1.26
C LEU A 197 10.89 -17.05 -2.37
N ASN A 198 9.89 -16.88 -3.22
CA ASN A 198 9.66 -17.71 -4.39
C ASN A 198 10.00 -16.91 -5.66
N PRO A 199 11.04 -17.28 -6.42
CA PRO A 199 11.43 -16.56 -7.64
C PRO A 199 10.31 -16.47 -8.69
N THR A 200 9.34 -17.38 -8.68
CA THR A 200 8.18 -17.31 -9.59
C THR A 200 7.23 -16.16 -9.29
N ASP A 201 7.28 -15.60 -8.07
CA ASP A 201 6.42 -14.48 -7.67
C ASP A 201 6.83 -13.16 -8.35
N THR A 202 8.07 -13.06 -8.84
CA THR A 202 8.57 -11.87 -9.57
C THR A 202 7.68 -11.56 -10.79
N GLU A 203 7.35 -12.59 -11.57
CA GLU A 203 6.52 -12.46 -12.76
C GLU A 203 5.08 -12.08 -12.41
N GLU A 204 4.54 -12.59 -11.31
CA GLU A 204 3.20 -12.24 -10.84
C GLU A 204 3.13 -10.79 -10.37
N VAL A 205 4.11 -10.34 -9.58
CA VAL A 205 4.19 -8.94 -9.15
C VAL A 205 4.31 -8.01 -10.35
N ARG A 206 5.14 -8.37 -11.34
CA ARG A 206 5.26 -7.61 -12.60
C ARG A 206 3.90 -7.45 -13.28
N ARG A 207 3.16 -8.54 -13.47
CA ARG A 207 1.82 -8.52 -14.08
C ARG A 207 0.83 -7.64 -13.30
N ILE A 208 0.83 -7.72 -11.97
CA ILE A 208 -0.04 -6.91 -11.12
C ILE A 208 0.29 -5.42 -11.31
N ILE A 209 1.56 -5.02 -11.18
CA ILE A 209 1.96 -3.61 -11.32
C ILE A 209 1.63 -3.09 -12.72
N SER A 210 1.95 -3.84 -13.78
CA SER A 210 1.62 -3.47 -15.16
C SER A 210 0.11 -3.28 -15.36
N ALA A 211 -0.71 -4.21 -14.87
CA ALA A 211 -2.17 -4.09 -14.98
C ALA A 211 -2.72 -2.85 -14.25
N PHE A 212 -2.20 -2.52 -13.08
CA PHE A 212 -2.61 -1.32 -12.34
C PHE A 212 -2.08 -0.02 -12.93
N ALA A 213 -0.89 -0.04 -13.54
CA ALA A 213 -0.36 1.09 -14.27
C ALA A 213 -1.23 1.41 -15.47
N LEU A 214 -1.55 0.39 -16.28
CA LEU A 214 -2.47 0.53 -17.42
C LEU A 214 -3.83 1.06 -16.98
N LYS A 215 -4.40 0.49 -15.92
CA LYS A 215 -5.66 0.98 -15.33
C LYS A 215 -5.55 2.46 -14.94
N ARG A 216 -4.44 2.91 -14.35
CA ARG A 216 -4.27 4.31 -13.96
C ARG A 216 -4.16 5.23 -15.18
N VAL A 217 -3.41 4.84 -16.20
CA VAL A 217 -3.34 5.55 -17.49
C VAL A 217 -4.75 5.74 -18.06
N MET A 218 -5.55 4.67 -18.15
CA MET A 218 -6.91 4.74 -18.67
C MET A 218 -7.78 5.70 -17.84
N LEU A 219 -7.67 5.65 -16.51
CA LEU A 219 -8.41 6.55 -15.62
C LEU A 219 -7.97 8.01 -15.79
N ASP A 220 -6.67 8.29 -15.89
CA ASP A 220 -6.14 9.64 -16.16
C ASP A 220 -6.62 10.15 -17.52
N ALA A 221 -6.60 9.32 -18.57
CA ALA A 221 -7.09 9.69 -19.90
C ALA A 221 -8.59 10.00 -19.90
N ILE A 222 -9.40 9.21 -19.19
CA ILE A 222 -10.84 9.46 -19.01
C ILE A 222 -11.08 10.76 -18.24
N GLU A 223 -10.38 10.98 -17.12
CA GLU A 223 -10.48 12.20 -16.30
C GLU A 223 -10.05 13.44 -17.09
N GLY A 224 -9.05 13.31 -17.97
CA GLY A 224 -8.55 14.38 -18.85
C GLY A 224 -9.34 14.55 -20.16
N GLY A 225 -10.28 13.66 -20.48
CA GLY A 225 -11.04 13.71 -21.73
C GLY A 225 -10.25 13.35 -22.99
N SER A 226 -9.13 12.64 -22.86
CA SER A 226 -8.24 12.28 -23.98
C SER A 226 -8.60 10.92 -24.58
N MET A 227 -9.44 10.91 -25.62
CA MET A 227 -9.81 9.68 -26.34
C MET A 227 -8.65 9.05 -27.10
N GLU A 228 -7.64 9.83 -27.47
CA GLU A 228 -6.44 9.34 -28.16
C GLU A 228 -5.59 8.49 -27.24
N GLN A 229 -5.28 8.99 -26.04
CA GLN A 229 -4.56 8.23 -25.01
C GLN A 229 -5.31 6.98 -24.58
N LEU A 230 -6.65 7.05 -24.52
CA LEU A 230 -7.46 5.88 -24.20
C LEU A 230 -7.38 4.81 -25.30
N ARG A 231 -7.30 5.19 -26.58
CA ARG A 231 -7.16 4.26 -27.71
C ARG A 231 -5.76 3.66 -27.80
N SER A 232 -4.71 4.40 -27.43
CA SER A 232 -3.35 3.87 -27.41
C SER A 232 -3.10 2.90 -26.26
N ALA A 233 -3.93 2.94 -25.21
CA ALA A 233 -3.85 2.07 -24.04
C ALA A 233 -4.65 0.76 -24.16
N VAL A 234 -5.39 0.53 -25.25
CA VAL A 234 -6.24 -0.66 -25.47
C VAL A 234 -5.76 -1.43 -26.68
#